data_AF-A0A1Q7R915-F1
#
_entry.id   AF-A0A1Q7R915-F1
#
_cell.length_a   1.000
_cell.length_b   1.000
_cell.length_c   1.000
_cell.angle_alpha   90.00
_cell.angle_beta   90.00
_cell.angle_gamma   90.00
#
_symmetry.space_group_name_H-M   'P 1'
#
loop_
_entity.id
_entity.type
_entity.pdbx_description
1 polymer ?
#
loop_
_entity_poly.entity_id
_entity_poly.type
_entity_poly.pdbx_seq_one_letter_code
_entity_poly.pdbx_strand_id
1 'polypeptide(L)'
;MLALAGGAAGVRPAPGQRLTATEVGAGAMVVVARRWFSGGEIGVARRPGGQGRFTLTAAGGTYDGAAGVRLAASAQFLLEPGARTGPSLYGGFGIAFAGATSERGAGYLTAVVGLESAPARAAGWYAELGFAGGVRLAAGRRWRRLRSSGQ
;
A
#
# COMPACT_ATOMS: atom_id res chain seq x y z
N MET A 1 24.95 44.85 16.08
CA MET A 1 24.80 43.97 14.90
C MET A 1 25.24 42.57 15.34
N LEU A 2 24.29 41.77 15.84
CA LEU A 2 24.58 40.49 16.52
C LEU A 2 24.26 39.32 15.59
N ALA A 3 25.26 38.49 15.29
CA ALA A 3 25.11 37.29 14.48
C ALA A 3 24.48 36.16 15.32
N LEU A 4 23.37 35.61 14.85
CA LEU A 4 22.81 34.35 15.38
C LEU A 4 23.18 33.22 14.42
N ALA A 5 24.29 32.55 14.73
CA ALA A 5 24.65 31.25 14.19
C ALA A 5 23.82 30.17 14.93
N GLY A 6 22.62 29.88 14.43
CA GLY A 6 21.81 28.76 14.90
C GLY A 6 22.18 27.49 14.15
N GLY A 7 23.00 26.64 14.76
CA GLY A 7 23.36 25.33 14.20
C GLY A 7 22.11 24.45 14.02
N ALA A 8 21.82 24.10 12.77
CA ALA A 8 20.89 23.02 12.46
C ALA A 8 21.52 21.70 12.88
N ALA A 9 21.30 21.29 14.14
CA ALA A 9 21.49 19.91 14.56
C ALA A 9 20.55 19.05 13.71
N GLY A 10 21.08 18.46 12.64
CA GLY A 10 20.31 17.63 11.71
C GLY A 10 19.60 16.51 12.47
N VAL A 11 18.27 16.61 12.55
CA VAL A 11 17.44 15.56 13.16
C VAL A 11 17.68 14.29 12.38
N ARG A 12 18.43 13.36 12.99
CA ARG A 12 18.70 12.06 12.39
C ARG A 12 17.37 11.29 12.36
N PRO A 13 16.87 10.90 11.18
CA PRO A 13 15.64 10.11 11.10
C PRO A 13 15.81 8.83 11.91
N ALA A 14 14.77 8.46 12.66
CA ALA A 14 14.76 7.26 13.48
C ALA A 14 15.13 6.04 12.62
N PRO A 15 15.74 4.98 13.18
CA PRO A 15 16.20 3.83 12.40
C PRO A 15 15.13 3.24 11.46
N GLY A 16 13.86 3.26 11.88
CA GLY A 16 12.72 2.82 11.06
C GLY A 16 12.42 3.70 9.85
N GLN A 17 12.77 4.99 9.89
CA GLN A 17 12.62 5.97 8.81
C GLN A 17 13.79 5.92 7.80
N ARG A 18 14.81 5.10 8.03
CA ARG A 18 15.91 4.85 7.08
C ARG A 18 15.71 3.57 6.26
N LEU A 19 14.63 2.83 6.54
CA LEU A 19 14.32 1.59 5.84
C LEU A 19 13.78 1.91 4.47
N THR A 20 14.58 1.61 3.45
CA THR A 20 14.12 1.56 2.07
C THR A 20 13.78 0.11 1.72
N ALA A 21 12.75 -0.09 0.91
CA ALA A 21 12.34 -1.43 0.52
C ALA A 21 11.67 -1.43 -0.85
N THR A 22 11.90 -2.50 -1.60
CA THR A 22 10.99 -2.92 -2.66
C THR A 22 10.18 -4.08 -2.13
N GLU A 23 8.87 -4.00 -2.27
CA GLU A 23 7.93 -4.99 -1.77
C GLU A 23 7.16 -5.59 -2.95
N VAL A 24 6.81 -6.86 -2.81
CA VAL A 24 5.92 -7.57 -3.73
C VAL A 24 4.85 -8.24 -2.87
N GLY A 25 3.61 -8.21 -3.33
CA GLY A 25 2.50 -8.81 -2.62
C GLY A 25 1.61 -9.63 -3.55
N ALA A 26 0.93 -10.60 -2.95
CA ALA A 26 -0.14 -11.35 -3.58
C ALA A 26 -1.24 -11.61 -2.56
N GLY A 27 -2.49 -11.58 -3.00
CA GLY A 27 -3.63 -11.71 -2.11
C GLY A 27 -4.94 -11.94 -2.86
N ALA A 28 -6.03 -11.85 -2.11
CA ALA A 28 -7.38 -11.82 -2.64
C ALA A 28 -8.02 -10.47 -2.29
N MET A 29 -8.92 -10.02 -3.16
CA MET A 29 -9.73 -8.82 -2.91
C MET A 29 -11.20 -9.04 -3.27
N VAL A 30 -12.06 -8.29 -2.60
CA VAL A 30 -13.46 -8.11 -2.94
C VAL A 30 -13.78 -6.62 -2.93
N VAL A 31 -14.57 -6.16 -3.89
CA VAL A 31 -15.15 -4.81 -3.89
C VAL A 31 -16.66 -4.94 -3.92
N VAL A 32 -17.31 -4.46 -2.87
CA VAL A 32 -18.77 -4.38 -2.76
C VAL A 32 -19.19 -2.98 -3.18
N ALA A 33 -19.79 -2.89 -4.36
CA ALA A 33 -20.36 -1.66 -4.93
C ALA A 33 -21.71 -2.00 -5.56
N ARG A 34 -22.27 -1.10 -6.37
CA ARG A 34 -23.44 -1.40 -7.22
C ARG A 34 -23.22 -2.63 -8.09
N ARG A 35 -21.97 -2.90 -8.47
CA ARG A 35 -21.50 -4.13 -9.10
C ARG A 35 -20.37 -4.71 -8.27
N TRP A 36 -20.43 -5.99 -7.99
CA TRP A 36 -19.45 -6.66 -7.13
C TRP A 36 -18.23 -7.11 -7.95
N PHE A 37 -17.05 -7.01 -7.35
CA PHE A 37 -15.82 -7.60 -7.88
C PHE A 37 -15.24 -8.58 -6.87
N SER A 38 -14.72 -9.71 -7.33
CA SER A 38 -13.92 -10.62 -6.50
C SER A 38 -12.79 -11.23 -7.31
N GLY A 39 -11.60 -11.37 -6.73
CA GLY A 39 -10.47 -11.89 -7.48
C GLY A 39 -9.15 -11.96 -6.71
N GLY A 40 -8.14 -12.46 -7.41
CA GLY A 40 -6.76 -12.47 -6.93
C GLY A 40 -6.06 -11.17 -7.31
N GLU A 41 -5.20 -10.68 -6.42
CA GLU A 41 -4.38 -9.50 -6.66
C GLU A 41 -2.89 -9.81 -6.52
N ILE A 42 -2.10 -9.11 -7.33
CA ILE A 42 -0.66 -8.99 -7.17
C ILE A 42 -0.29 -7.52 -7.11
N GLY A 43 0.81 -7.21 -6.45
CA GLY A 43 1.24 -5.82 -6.31
C GLY A 43 2.71 -5.66 -6.06
N VAL A 44 3.20 -4.48 -6.38
CA VAL A 44 4.54 -4.02 -6.04
C VAL A 44 4.44 -2.75 -5.24
N ALA A 45 5.37 -2.54 -4.32
CA ALA A 45 5.48 -1.28 -3.60
C ALA A 45 6.93 -0.83 -3.47
N ARG A 46 7.10 0.49 -3.41
CA ARG A 46 8.39 1.13 -3.17
C ARG A 46 8.31 1.99 -1.92
N ARG A 47 9.26 1.77 -1.01
CA ARG A 47 9.51 2.59 0.17
C ARG A 47 10.81 3.37 -0.06
N PRO A 48 10.74 4.66 -0.42
CA PRO A 48 11.93 5.48 -0.69
C PRO A 48 12.67 5.89 0.60
N GLY A 49 12.05 5.69 1.77
CA GLY A 49 12.53 6.13 3.08
C GLY A 49 11.38 6.76 3.88
N GLY A 50 11.58 6.94 5.18
CA GLY A 50 10.57 7.48 6.08
C GLY A 50 9.38 6.55 6.30
N GLN A 51 8.20 7.16 6.37
CA GLN A 51 6.91 6.50 6.56
C GLN A 51 6.15 6.29 5.23
N GLY A 52 6.69 6.79 4.11
CA GLY A 52 6.03 6.72 2.81
C GLY A 52 6.19 5.37 2.12
N ARG A 53 5.12 4.93 1.45
CA ARG A 53 5.06 3.77 0.56
C ARG A 53 4.22 4.11 -0.65
N PHE A 54 4.73 3.83 -1.85
CA PHE A 54 3.94 3.89 -3.08
C PHE A 54 3.64 2.48 -3.53
N THR A 55 2.38 2.19 -3.84
CA THR A 55 1.93 0.86 -4.26
C THR A 55 1.31 0.91 -5.65
N LEU A 56 1.51 -0.17 -6.40
CA LEU A 56 0.80 -0.46 -7.62
C LEU A 56 0.29 -1.90 -7.54
N THR A 57 -1.01 -2.10 -7.76
CA THR A 57 -1.64 -3.42 -7.73
C THR A 57 -2.43 -3.68 -9.00
N ALA A 58 -2.47 -4.95 -9.38
CA ALA A 58 -3.28 -5.47 -10.46
C ALA A 58 -4.05 -6.69 -9.94
N ALA A 59 -5.32 -6.77 -10.27
CA ALA A 59 -6.20 -7.86 -9.90
C ALA A 59 -7.02 -8.35 -11.08
N GLY A 60 -7.24 -9.65 -11.11
CA GLY A 60 -8.08 -10.32 -12.09
C GLY A 60 -9.08 -11.21 -11.37
N GLY A 61 -10.30 -11.27 -11.90
CA GLY A 61 -11.35 -12.08 -11.31
C GLY A 61 -12.70 -11.87 -11.98
N THR A 62 -13.76 -11.90 -11.18
CA THR A 62 -15.14 -11.71 -11.63
C THR A 62 -15.61 -10.31 -11.31
N TYR A 63 -16.22 -9.64 -12.29
CA TYR A 63 -16.92 -8.38 -12.16
C TYR A 63 -18.36 -8.60 -12.61
N ASP A 64 -19.29 -8.67 -11.66
CA ASP A 64 -20.71 -8.93 -11.93
C ASP A 64 -20.98 -10.19 -12.80
N GLY A 65 -20.22 -11.25 -12.55
CA GLY A 65 -20.31 -12.52 -13.29
C GLY A 65 -19.49 -12.59 -14.59
N ALA A 66 -18.92 -11.48 -15.07
CA ALA A 66 -18.01 -11.46 -16.22
C ALA A 66 -16.54 -11.43 -15.81
N ALA A 67 -15.63 -11.81 -16.72
CA ALA A 67 -14.20 -11.66 -16.49
C ALA A 67 -13.82 -10.17 -16.40
N GLY A 68 -13.17 -9.79 -15.30
CA GLY A 68 -12.84 -8.41 -14.99
C GLY A 68 -11.42 -8.23 -14.48
N VAL A 69 -10.92 -7.01 -14.66
CA VAL A 69 -9.61 -6.57 -14.19
C VAL A 69 -9.73 -5.30 -13.36
N ARG A 70 -8.82 -5.13 -12.42
CA ARG A 70 -8.71 -3.92 -11.61
C ARG A 70 -7.25 -3.54 -11.43
N LEU A 71 -6.93 -2.28 -11.68
CA LEU A 71 -5.61 -1.70 -11.43
C LEU A 71 -5.74 -0.62 -10.36
N ALA A 72 -4.78 -0.51 -9.46
CA ALA A 72 -4.78 0.57 -8.47
C ALA A 72 -3.37 1.07 -8.17
N ALA A 73 -3.23 2.37 -7.99
CA ALA A 73 -2.01 3.02 -7.53
C ALA A 73 -2.33 3.85 -6.27
N SER A 74 -1.50 3.76 -5.23
CA SER A 74 -1.73 4.52 -4.00
C SER A 74 -0.44 5.02 -3.36
N ALA A 75 -0.54 6.16 -2.69
CA ALA A 75 0.45 6.67 -1.75
C ALA A 75 -0.04 6.38 -0.33
N GLN A 76 0.79 5.70 0.45
CA GLN A 76 0.48 5.21 1.78
C GLN A 76 1.48 5.74 2.81
N PHE A 77 1.00 5.96 4.02
CA PHE A 77 1.73 6.36 5.20
C PHE A 77 1.68 5.24 6.24
N LEU A 78 2.83 4.68 6.57
CA LEU A 78 3.01 3.65 7.59
C LEU A 78 3.21 4.32 8.93
N LEU A 79 2.44 3.93 9.95
CA LEU A 79 2.62 4.49 11.29
C LEU A 79 3.97 4.05 11.88
N GLU A 80 4.26 2.75 11.82
CA GLU A 80 5.47 2.15 12.41
C GLU A 80 6.31 1.37 11.39
N PRO A 81 6.98 2.07 10.45
CA PRO A 81 7.75 1.43 9.37
C PRO A 81 8.90 0.55 9.87
N GLY A 82 9.35 0.74 11.10
CA GLY A 82 10.44 0.02 11.77
C GLY A 82 10.00 -1.16 12.66
N ALA A 83 8.70 -1.39 12.85
CA ALA A 83 8.22 -2.45 13.74
C ALA A 83 8.62 -3.84 13.21
N ARG A 84 9.35 -4.61 14.05
CA ARG A 84 9.81 -5.97 13.74
C ARG A 84 8.92 -7.06 14.33
N THR A 85 7.99 -6.68 15.20
CA THR A 85 7.04 -7.53 15.91
C THR A 85 5.68 -6.83 15.94
N GLY A 86 4.61 -7.62 16.05
CA GLY A 86 3.25 -7.09 16.13
C GLY A 86 2.68 -6.55 14.80
N PRO A 87 1.38 -6.19 14.80
CA PRO A 87 0.73 -5.54 13.68
C PRO A 87 0.96 -4.02 13.70
N SER A 88 1.08 -3.40 12.53
CA SER A 88 1.18 -1.94 12.35
C SER A 88 0.12 -1.46 11.38
N LEU A 89 -0.48 -0.32 11.70
CA LEU A 89 -1.42 0.36 10.81
C LEU A 89 -0.70 1.17 9.74
N TYR A 90 -1.39 1.35 8.61
CA TYR A 90 -1.07 2.33 7.60
C TYR A 90 -2.35 2.88 6.97
N GLY A 91 -2.28 4.09 6.45
CA GLY A 91 -3.37 4.73 5.72
C GLY A 91 -2.88 5.26 4.38
N GLY A 92 -3.74 5.40 3.38
CA GLY A 92 -3.31 5.93 2.09
C GLY A 92 -4.46 6.36 1.21
N PHE A 93 -4.09 7.07 0.15
CA PHE A 93 -5.01 7.53 -0.88
C PHE A 93 -4.45 7.22 -2.26
N GLY A 94 -5.32 7.13 -3.25
CA GLY A 94 -4.88 6.78 -4.59
C GLY A 94 -5.99 6.82 -5.63
N ILE A 95 -5.74 6.08 -6.70
CA ILE A 95 -6.65 5.91 -7.82
C ILE A 95 -6.78 4.43 -8.15
N ALA A 96 -7.94 4.05 -8.64
CA ALA A 96 -8.18 2.72 -9.16
C ALA A 96 -8.97 2.79 -10.47
N PHE A 97 -8.68 1.86 -11.37
CA PHE A 97 -9.43 1.63 -12.59
C PHE A 97 -9.98 0.20 -12.54
N ALA A 98 -11.25 0.03 -12.89
CA ALA A 98 -11.87 -1.28 -13.06
C ALA A 98 -12.48 -1.38 -14.45
N GLY A 99 -12.36 -2.55 -15.07
CA GLY A 99 -12.96 -2.85 -16.36
C GLY A 99 -13.34 -4.33 -16.47
N ALA A 100 -14.31 -4.63 -17.32
CA ALA A 100 -14.77 -5.98 -17.60
C ALA A 100 -15.01 -6.15 -19.10
N THR A 101 -15.01 -7.39 -19.59
CA THR A 101 -15.28 -7.66 -21.02
C THR A 101 -16.68 -7.23 -21.46
N SER A 102 -17.63 -7.17 -20.53
CA SER A 102 -19.03 -6.78 -20.77
C SER A 102 -19.31 -5.28 -20.60
N GLU A 103 -18.37 -4.49 -20.07
CA GLU A 103 -18.65 -3.11 -19.64
C GLU A 103 -17.51 -2.12 -19.95
N ARG A 104 -17.87 -0.85 -20.15
CA ARG A 104 -16.90 0.24 -20.25
C ARG A 104 -16.25 0.47 -18.87
N GLY A 105 -14.92 0.50 -18.83
CA GLY A 105 -14.17 0.69 -17.59
C GLY A 105 -14.38 2.05 -16.93
N ALA A 106 -14.19 2.10 -15.62
CA ALA A 106 -14.40 3.27 -14.78
C ALA A 106 -13.21 3.53 -13.84
N GLY A 107 -12.90 4.82 -13.65
CA GLY A 107 -11.89 5.30 -12.71
C GLY A 107 -12.50 5.76 -11.39
N TYR A 108 -11.78 5.56 -10.30
CA TYR A 108 -12.20 5.88 -8.94
C TYR A 108 -11.05 6.50 -8.14
N LEU A 109 -11.37 7.45 -7.27
CA LEU A 109 -10.46 7.84 -6.19
C LEU A 109 -10.56 6.83 -5.06
N THR A 110 -9.43 6.60 -4.39
CA THR A 110 -9.34 5.59 -3.34
C THR A 110 -8.83 6.15 -2.03
N ALA A 111 -9.37 5.60 -0.94
CA ALA A 111 -8.84 5.73 0.41
C ALA A 111 -8.69 4.33 0.99
N VAL A 112 -7.62 4.06 1.72
CA VAL A 112 -7.34 2.74 2.31
C VAL A 112 -6.79 2.89 3.71
N VAL A 113 -7.22 2.01 4.60
CA VAL A 113 -6.60 1.74 5.89
C VAL A 113 -6.23 0.27 5.90
N GLY A 114 -4.97 -0.03 6.23
CA GLY A 114 -4.47 -1.38 6.28
C GLY A 114 -3.73 -1.68 7.56
N LEU A 115 -3.66 -2.97 7.85
CA LEU A 115 -2.91 -3.56 8.93
C LEU A 115 -1.90 -4.53 8.32
N GLU A 116 -0.64 -4.45 8.70
CA GLU A 116 0.37 -5.41 8.27
C GLU A 116 1.20 -5.93 9.44
N SER A 117 1.62 -7.20 9.36
CA SER A 117 2.50 -7.79 10.37
C SER A 117 3.95 -7.44 10.12
N ALA A 118 4.67 -7.03 11.18
CA ALA A 118 6.11 -6.79 11.20
C ALA A 118 6.63 -6.07 9.93
N PRO A 119 6.30 -4.78 9.74
CA PRO A 119 6.70 -3.96 8.58
C PRO A 119 8.19 -3.96 8.24
N ALA A 120 9.05 -4.21 9.23
CA ALA A 120 10.51 -4.27 9.07
C ALA A 120 11.06 -5.70 8.87
N ARG A 121 10.21 -6.70 8.60
CA ARG A 121 10.63 -8.06 8.23
C ARG A 121 10.50 -8.33 6.73
N ALA A 122 11.27 -9.31 6.25
CA ALA A 122 11.32 -9.72 4.85
C ALA A 122 10.01 -10.34 4.34
N ALA A 123 9.12 -10.80 5.21
CA ALA A 123 7.80 -11.29 4.84
C ALA A 123 6.77 -11.02 5.95
N GLY A 124 5.50 -10.86 5.56
CA GLY A 124 4.38 -10.65 6.47
C GLY A 124 3.03 -10.83 5.79
N TRP A 125 1.96 -10.80 6.57
CA TRP A 125 0.60 -10.69 6.05
C TRP A 125 0.14 -9.23 6.07
N TYR A 126 -0.88 -8.94 5.26
CA TYR A 126 -1.60 -7.67 5.31
C TYR A 126 -3.11 -7.91 5.19
N ALA A 127 -3.87 -6.98 5.74
CA ALA A 127 -5.30 -6.84 5.54
C ALA A 127 -5.60 -5.36 5.28
N GLU A 128 -6.45 -5.07 4.30
CA GLU A 128 -6.80 -3.73 3.86
C GLU A 128 -8.31 -3.58 3.78
N LEU A 129 -8.80 -2.45 4.29
CA LEU A 129 -10.14 -1.94 4.09
C LEU A 129 -10.02 -0.62 3.34
N GLY A 130 -10.76 -0.43 2.25
CA GLY A 130 -10.73 0.81 1.50
C GLY A 130 -12.04 1.19 0.86
N PHE A 131 -12.07 2.39 0.31
CA PHE A 131 -13.16 2.93 -0.48
C PHE A 131 -12.63 3.22 -1.88
N ALA A 132 -13.30 2.73 -2.92
CA ALA A 132 -12.84 2.88 -4.30
C ALA A 132 -13.97 2.69 -5.33
N GLY A 133 -15.02 3.51 -5.21
CA GLY A 133 -16.31 3.29 -5.90
C GLY A 133 -17.25 2.32 -5.18
N GLY A 134 -16.88 1.91 -3.97
CA GLY A 134 -17.52 0.92 -3.11
C GLY A 134 -16.56 0.51 -1.99
N VAL A 135 -16.96 -0.43 -1.13
CA VAL A 135 -16.13 -0.94 -0.05
C VAL A 135 -15.21 -2.04 -0.60
N ARG A 136 -13.90 -1.85 -0.47
CA ARG A 136 -12.87 -2.83 -0.83
C ARG A 136 -12.33 -3.52 0.42
N LEU A 137 -12.28 -4.83 0.39
CA LEU A 137 -11.55 -5.65 1.33
C LEU A 137 -10.45 -6.40 0.58
N ALA A 138 -9.24 -6.43 1.13
CA ALA A 138 -8.16 -7.24 0.58
C ALA A 138 -7.33 -7.84 1.71
N ALA A 139 -6.81 -9.04 1.48
CA ALA A 139 -5.89 -9.69 2.40
C ALA A 139 -4.91 -10.56 1.63
N GLY A 140 -3.68 -10.63 2.13
CA GLY A 140 -2.64 -11.37 1.43
C GLY A 140 -1.32 -11.44 2.15
N ARG A 141 -0.30 -11.83 1.38
CA ARG A 141 1.08 -11.95 1.80
C ARG A 141 1.91 -10.89 1.10
N ARG A 142 2.89 -10.36 1.82
CA ARG A 142 3.82 -9.34 1.33
C ARG A 142 5.23 -9.77 1.65
N TRP A 143 6.08 -9.74 0.63
CA TRP A 143 7.51 -9.99 0.73
C TRP A 143 8.26 -8.68 0.48
N ARG A 144 9.36 -8.47 1.20
CA ARG A 144 10.09 -7.21 1.23
C ARG A 144 11.58 -7.47 1.05
N ARG A 145 12.19 -6.85 0.05
CA ARG A 145 13.65 -6.73 -0.06
C ARG A 145 14.06 -5.44 0.62
N LEU A 146 14.42 -5.56 1.89
CA LEU A 146 14.88 -4.45 2.71
C LEU A 146 16.28 -4.04 2.29
N ARG A 147 16.51 -2.73 2.16
CA ARG A 147 17.84 -2.15 2.04
C ARG A 147 18.02 -1.14 3.16
N SER A 148 19.09 -1.33 3.91
CA SER A 148 19.61 -0.27 4.77
C SER A 148 20.14 0.83 3.87
N SER A 149 19.65 2.06 4.00
CA SER A 149 20.39 3.22 3.52
C SER A 149 21.63 3.37 4.43
N GLY A 150 22.70 2.66 4.10
CA GLY A 150 23.96 2.68 4.82
C GLY A 150 25.02 3.42 4.01
N GLN A 151 25.42 4.57 4.58
CA GLN A 151 26.51 5.49 4.21
C GLN A 151 26.30 6.34 2.95
#